data_AF-A0A182SIH7-F1
#
_entry.id   AF-A0A182SIH7-F1
#
_cell.length_a   1.000
_cell.length_b   1.000
_cell.length_c   1.000
_cell.angle_alpha   90.00
_cell.angle_beta   90.00
_cell.angle_gamma   90.00
#
_symmetry.space_group_name_H-M   'P 1'
#
loop_
_entity.id
_entity.type
_entity.pdbx_description
1 polymer ?
#
loop_
_entity_poly.entity_id
_entity_poly.type
_entity_poly.pdbx_seq_one_letter_code
_entity_poly.pdbx_strand_id
1 'polypeptide(L)'
;MMFRYEEGKVQEIIFFDWQVMRYVTPVQDIVYFIFCCTDGEFRRQYYHEMIDIYYRSLSTMLAKLQHDVREVFPRSAFDEQLRVFGRYGILMGMFLVPMMCTRNEELPDIEAMAHKMAESQQLNESFFKTTESNQEAYETRIRAVVKDCIRFGYF
;
A
#
# COMPACT_ATOMS: atom_id res chain seq x y z
N MET A 1 2.04 -9.00 -7.58
CA MET A 1 2.57 -8.76 -8.95
C MET A 1 3.49 -9.91 -9.31
N MET A 2 3.33 -10.49 -10.50
CA MET A 2 4.22 -11.52 -11.03
C MET A 2 5.02 -10.91 -12.17
N PHE A 3 6.33 -11.20 -12.20
CA PHE A 3 7.28 -10.62 -13.15
C PHE A 3 7.81 -11.72 -14.06
N ARG A 4 7.77 -11.50 -15.37
CA ARG A 4 8.45 -12.35 -16.35
C ARG A 4 9.82 -11.75 -16.66
N TYR A 5 10.87 -12.56 -16.51
CA TYR A 5 12.25 -12.14 -16.75
C TYR A 5 12.82 -12.79 -18.00
N GLU A 6 13.65 -12.05 -18.73
CA GLU A 6 14.45 -12.53 -19.85
C GLU A 6 15.81 -11.85 -19.77
N GLU A 7 16.89 -12.64 -19.80
CA GLU A 7 18.27 -12.15 -19.61
C GLU A 7 18.46 -11.27 -18.35
N GLY A 8 17.75 -11.60 -17.27
CA GLY A 8 17.80 -10.84 -16.01
C GLY A 8 17.05 -9.50 -16.02
N LYS A 9 16.36 -9.16 -17.12
CA LYS A 9 15.53 -7.96 -17.23
C LYS A 9 14.06 -8.31 -17.16
N VAL A 10 13.28 -7.46 -16.48
CA VAL A 10 11.81 -7.58 -16.44
C VAL A 10 11.26 -7.26 -17.83
N GLN A 11 10.54 -8.20 -18.43
CA GLN A 11 9.86 -8.04 -19.72
C GLN A 11 8.38 -7.73 -19.56
N GLU A 12 7.72 -8.40 -18.61
CA GLU A 12 6.28 -8.26 -18.39
C GLU A 12 5.95 -8.29 -16.90
N ILE A 13 4.86 -7.63 -16.56
CA ILE A 13 4.29 -7.58 -15.23
C ILE A 13 2.81 -7.90 -15.36
N ILE A 14 2.33 -8.83 -14.54
CA ILE A 14 0.90 -9.09 -14.38
C ILE A 14 0.47 -8.82 -12.95
N PHE A 15 -0.68 -8.16 -12.81
CA PHE A 15 -1.39 -8.04 -11.55
C PHE A 15 -2.25 -9.29 -11.35
N PHE A 16 -2.12 -9.88 -10.18
CA PHE A 16 -2.93 -10.97 -9.69
C PHE A 16 -3.30 -10.65 -8.24
N ASP A 17 -4.23 -11.40 -7.67
CA ASP A 17 -4.77 -11.18 -6.33
C ASP A 17 -5.61 -9.90 -6.21
N TRP A 18 -6.93 -10.06 -6.37
CA TRP A 18 -7.91 -8.97 -6.39
C TRP A 18 -8.72 -8.87 -5.08
N GLN A 19 -8.30 -9.56 -4.01
CA GLN A 19 -9.08 -9.68 -2.77
C GLN A 19 -9.41 -8.34 -2.08
N VAL A 20 -8.65 -7.28 -2.39
CA VAL A 20 -8.82 -5.94 -1.80
C VAL A 20 -9.22 -4.89 -2.86
N MET A 21 -9.49 -5.31 -4.10
CA MET A 21 -9.87 -4.40 -5.19
C MET A 21 -11.23 -3.74 -4.91
N ARG A 22 -11.30 -2.42 -5.04
CA ARG A 22 -12.52 -1.64 -4.83
C ARG A 22 -12.43 -0.28 -5.52
N TYR A 23 -13.57 0.37 -5.72
CA TYR A 23 -13.62 1.74 -6.24
C TYR A 23 -13.23 2.73 -5.15
N VAL A 24 -12.05 3.33 -5.30
CA VAL A 24 -11.49 4.33 -4.40
C VAL A 24 -10.74 5.40 -5.19
N THR A 25 -10.28 6.44 -4.50
CA THR A 25 -9.37 7.41 -5.11
C THR A 25 -8.04 6.74 -5.52
N PRO A 26 -7.45 7.11 -6.68
CA PRO A 26 -6.11 6.69 -7.08
C PRO A 26 -5.02 6.94 -6.01
N VAL A 27 -5.25 7.93 -5.14
CA VAL A 27 -4.35 8.23 -4.01
C VAL A 27 -4.27 7.07 -3.03
N GLN A 28 -5.39 6.41 -2.73
CA GLN A 28 -5.37 5.29 -1.77
C GLN A 28 -4.58 4.11 -2.33
N ASP A 29 -4.67 3.85 -3.63
CA ASP A 29 -3.92 2.78 -4.28
C ASP A 29 -2.41 3.03 -4.23
N ILE A 30 -1.96 4.24 -4.56
CA ILE A 30 -0.52 4.55 -4.54
C ILE A 30 0.05 4.68 -3.12
N VAL A 31 -0.70 5.24 -2.18
CA VAL A 31 -0.29 5.30 -0.77
C VAL A 31 -0.18 3.89 -0.20
N TYR A 32 -1.17 3.03 -0.47
CA TYR A 32 -1.12 1.62 -0.11
C TYR A 32 0.13 0.93 -0.67
N PHE A 33 0.35 1.06 -1.97
CA PHE A 33 1.48 0.44 -2.66
C PHE A 33 2.82 0.90 -2.09
N ILE A 34 3.04 2.21 -1.97
CA ILE A 34 4.31 2.75 -1.50
C ILE A 34 4.59 2.32 -0.06
N PHE A 35 3.63 2.45 0.84
CA PHE A 35 3.87 2.16 2.26
C PHE A 35 4.02 0.65 2.54
N CYS A 36 3.36 -0.21 1.77
CA CYS A 36 3.42 -1.66 1.97
C CYS A 36 4.58 -2.30 1.20
N CYS A 37 4.92 -1.83 0.00
CA CYS A 37 5.89 -2.50 -0.87
C CYS A 37 7.30 -1.91 -0.82
N THR A 38 7.53 -0.84 -0.06
CA THR A 38 8.87 -0.23 0.10
C THR A 38 9.28 -0.15 1.57
N ASP A 39 10.57 0.06 1.82
CA ASP A 39 11.07 0.37 3.15
C ASP A 39 11.15 1.89 3.39
N GLY A 40 11.48 2.25 4.62
CA GLY A 40 11.60 3.66 5.00
C GLY A 40 12.76 4.36 4.30
N GLU A 41 13.85 3.69 3.96
CA GLU A 41 14.99 4.33 3.29
C GLU A 41 14.64 4.76 1.89
N PHE A 42 14.01 3.84 1.14
CA PHE A 42 13.49 4.10 -0.18
C PHE A 42 12.53 5.30 -0.17
N ARG A 43 11.56 5.33 0.76
CA ARG A 43 10.61 6.46 0.83
C ARG A 43 11.28 7.78 1.17
N ARG A 44 12.30 7.79 2.03
CA ARG A 44 13.04 9.03 2.32
C ARG A 44 13.68 9.64 1.08
N GLN A 45 14.10 8.83 0.13
CA GLN A 45 14.79 9.27 -1.08
C GLN A 45 13.83 9.54 -2.24
N TYR A 46 12.86 8.65 -2.46
CA TYR A 46 12.12 8.58 -3.73
C TYR A 46 10.61 8.82 -3.59
N TYR A 47 10.08 9.19 -2.41
CA TYR A 47 8.63 9.30 -2.21
C TYR A 47 7.94 10.25 -3.20
N HIS A 48 8.42 11.49 -3.30
CA HIS A 48 7.83 12.50 -4.19
C HIS A 48 8.00 12.10 -5.66
N GLU A 49 9.13 11.50 -6.02
CA GLU A 49 9.36 10.99 -7.37
C GLU A 49 8.36 9.89 -7.75
N MET A 50 8.09 8.94 -6.84
CA MET A 50 7.08 7.91 -7.07
C MET A 50 5.69 8.49 -7.27
N ILE A 51 5.32 9.51 -6.48
CA ILE A 51 4.05 10.21 -6.63
C ILE A 51 3.95 10.88 -8.01
N ASP A 52 5.02 11.55 -8.46
CA ASP A 52 5.06 12.18 -9.78
C ASP A 52 5.04 11.18 -10.93
N ILE A 53 5.73 10.03 -10.78
CA ILE A 53 5.68 8.92 -11.75
C ILE A 53 4.25 8.39 -11.85
N TYR A 54 3.59 8.16 -10.71
CA TYR A 54 2.23 7.64 -10.68
C TYR A 54 1.25 8.60 -11.36
N TYR A 55 1.27 9.89 -11.00
CA TYR A 55 0.36 10.88 -11.59
C TYR A 55 0.58 11.05 -13.10
N ARG A 56 1.84 11.05 -13.56
CA ARG A 56 2.16 11.06 -15.02
C ARG A 56 1.65 9.81 -15.73
N SER A 57 1.77 8.65 -15.10
CA SER A 57 1.28 7.38 -15.65
C SER A 57 -0.25 7.38 -15.75
N LEU A 58 -0.94 7.88 -14.72
CA LEU A 58 -2.39 8.07 -14.71
C LEU A 58 -2.83 9.02 -15.84
N SER A 59 -2.16 10.17 -15.97
CA SER A 59 -2.41 11.12 -17.05
C SER A 59 -2.24 10.48 -18.43
N THR A 60 -1.18 9.72 -18.63
CA THR A 60 -0.92 9.00 -19.89
C THR A 60 -2.01 7.96 -20.17
N MET A 61 -2.47 7.24 -19.15
CA MET A 61 -3.54 6.26 -19.29
C MET A 61 -4.88 6.93 -19.65
N LEU A 62 -5.25 8.01 -18.96
CA LEU A 62 -6.46 8.76 -19.24
C LEU A 62 -6.46 9.34 -20.67
N ALA A 63 -5.32 9.85 -21.14
CA ALA A 63 -5.18 10.33 -22.51
C ALA A 63 -5.41 9.21 -23.55
N LYS A 64 -4.89 8.00 -23.29
CA LYS A 64 -5.17 6.82 -24.15
C LYS A 64 -6.66 6.44 -24.17
N LEU A 65 -7.36 6.69 -23.07
CA LEU A 65 -8.82 6.54 -22.96
C LEU A 65 -9.59 7.77 -23.44
N GLN A 66 -8.93 8.73 -24.11
CA GLN A 66 -9.54 9.95 -24.68
C GLN A 66 -10.09 10.93 -23.63
N HIS A 67 -9.51 10.95 -22.42
CA HIS A 67 -9.84 11.91 -21.37
C HIS A 67 -8.66 12.86 -21.06
N ASP A 68 -8.96 14.14 -20.83
CA ASP A 68 -7.97 15.10 -20.33
C ASP A 68 -7.90 15.03 -18.80
N VAL A 69 -6.72 14.66 -18.28
CA VAL A 69 -6.49 14.56 -16.83
C VAL A 69 -6.73 15.89 -16.10
N ARG A 70 -6.55 17.04 -16.75
CA ARG A 70 -6.76 18.36 -16.14
C ARG A 70 -8.23 18.63 -15.83
N GLU A 71 -9.12 18.02 -16.60
CA GLU A 71 -10.56 18.16 -16.44
C GLU A 71 -11.11 17.12 -15.45
N VAL A 72 -10.68 15.86 -15.58
CA VAL A 72 -11.25 14.76 -14.78
C VAL A 72 -10.56 14.56 -13.43
N PHE A 73 -9.25 14.83 -13.34
CA PHE A 73 -8.47 14.61 -12.13
C PHE A 73 -7.17 15.44 -12.08
N PRO A 74 -7.27 16.78 -11.96
CA PRO A 74 -6.13 17.67 -11.99
C PRO A 74 -5.15 17.43 -10.83
N ARG A 75 -3.90 17.85 -11.01
CA ARG A 75 -2.83 17.59 -10.03
C ARG A 75 -3.14 18.18 -8.66
N SER A 76 -3.77 19.36 -8.63
CA SER A 76 -4.25 19.98 -7.39
C SER A 76 -5.22 19.09 -6.61
N ALA A 77 -6.18 18.44 -7.30
CA ALA A 77 -7.11 17.50 -6.69
C ALA A 77 -6.40 16.24 -6.19
N PHE A 78 -5.41 15.73 -6.95
CA PHE A 78 -4.56 14.63 -6.50
C PHE A 78 -3.80 14.99 -5.21
N ASP A 79 -3.13 16.15 -5.16
CA ASP A 79 -2.34 16.58 -3.99
C ASP A 79 -3.23 16.90 -2.77
N GLU A 80 -4.44 17.40 -2.99
CA GLU A 80 -5.45 17.55 -1.94
C GLU A 80 -5.89 16.19 -1.39
N GLN A 81 -6.22 15.24 -2.26
CA GLN A 81 -6.58 13.90 -1.84
C GLN A 81 -5.41 13.20 -1.15
N LEU A 82 -4.16 13.45 -1.57
CA LEU A 82 -2.96 12.94 -0.90
C LEU A 82 -2.88 13.41 0.56
N ARG A 83 -3.19 14.67 0.84
CA ARG A 83 -3.28 15.19 2.21
C ARG A 83 -4.42 14.56 3.01
N VAL A 84 -5.59 14.39 2.40
CA VAL A 84 -6.79 13.85 3.09
C VAL A 84 -6.68 12.34 3.36
N PHE A 85 -6.16 11.59 2.39
CA PHE A 85 -6.12 10.12 2.41
C PHE A 85 -4.73 9.55 2.71
N GLY A 86 -3.68 10.37 2.82
CA GLY A 86 -2.32 9.90 3.11
C GLY A 86 -2.23 9.07 4.40
N ARG A 87 -3.07 9.38 5.40
CA ARG A 87 -3.21 8.60 6.65
C ARG A 87 -3.65 7.15 6.43
N TYR A 88 -4.24 6.84 5.28
CA TYR A 88 -4.57 5.47 4.88
C TYR A 88 -3.32 4.57 4.83
N GLY A 89 -2.14 5.14 4.55
CA GLY A 89 -0.88 4.41 4.59
C GLY A 89 -0.54 3.86 5.98
N ILE A 90 -0.90 4.58 7.06
CA ILE A 90 -0.74 4.09 8.44
C ILE A 90 -1.69 2.93 8.69
N LEU A 91 -2.97 3.10 8.34
CA LEU A 91 -3.99 2.08 8.55
C LEU A 91 -3.59 0.76 7.87
N MET A 92 -3.14 0.83 6.61
CA MET A 92 -2.66 -0.34 5.88
C MET A 92 -1.34 -0.86 6.42
N GLY A 93 -0.43 0.01 6.85
CA GLY A 93 0.81 -0.40 7.51
C GLY A 93 0.55 -1.19 8.78
N MET A 94 -0.37 -0.73 9.63
CA MET A 94 -0.78 -1.45 10.85
C MET A 94 -1.40 -2.82 10.55
N PHE A 95 -2.16 -2.92 9.47
CA PHE A 95 -2.84 -4.16 9.09
C PHE A 95 -1.89 -5.17 8.44
N LEU A 96 -1.03 -4.71 7.51
CA LEU A 96 -0.24 -5.61 6.64
C LEU A 96 1.18 -5.82 7.09
N VAL A 97 1.83 -4.85 7.74
CA VAL A 97 3.23 -5.02 8.18
C VAL A 97 3.38 -6.21 9.14
N PRO A 98 2.48 -6.48 10.11
CA PRO A 98 2.55 -7.70 10.92
C PRO A 98 2.55 -8.97 10.07
N MET A 99 1.65 -9.08 9.09
CA MET A 99 1.57 -10.22 8.19
C MET A 99 2.82 -10.34 7.31
N MET A 100 3.32 -9.23 6.75
CA MET A 100 4.51 -9.22 5.91
C MET A 100 5.80 -9.55 6.67
N CYS A 101 5.83 -9.34 7.98
CA CYS A 101 6.94 -9.68 8.85
C CYS A 101 6.81 -11.09 9.46
N THR A 102 5.63 -11.70 9.42
CA THR A 102 5.40 -13.05 9.94
C THR A 102 5.78 -14.10 8.89
N ARG A 103 6.38 -15.20 9.33
CA ARG A 103 6.71 -16.34 8.45
C ARG A 103 5.43 -16.96 7.90
N ASN A 104 5.46 -17.43 6.65
CA ASN A 104 4.27 -17.99 5.99
C ASN A 104 3.65 -19.16 6.77
N GLU A 105 4.45 -19.97 7.45
CA GLU A 105 3.99 -21.11 8.27
C GLU A 105 3.31 -20.68 9.57
N GLU A 106 3.59 -19.46 10.04
CA GLU A 106 3.06 -18.86 11.26
C GLU A 106 1.91 -17.88 10.95
N LEU A 107 1.56 -17.70 9.67
CA LEU A 107 0.48 -16.80 9.28
C LEU A 107 -0.87 -17.35 9.76
N PRO A 108 -1.70 -16.50 10.37
CA PRO A 108 -3.05 -16.89 10.73
C PRO A 108 -3.87 -17.23 9.47
N ASP A 109 -4.76 -18.20 9.59
CA ASP A 109 -5.75 -18.50 8.55
C ASP A 109 -6.77 -17.35 8.47
N ILE A 110 -6.55 -16.47 7.49
CA ILE A 110 -7.36 -15.26 7.28
C ILE A 110 -8.80 -15.62 6.92
N GLU A 111 -9.03 -16.72 6.21
CA GLU A 111 -10.37 -17.14 5.79
C GLU A 111 -11.17 -17.65 7.00
N ALA A 112 -10.56 -18.51 7.82
CA ALA A 112 -11.17 -18.96 9.07
C ALA A 112 -11.43 -17.80 10.03
N MET A 113 -10.55 -16.80 10.09
CA MET A 113 -10.76 -15.59 10.89
C MET A 113 -11.90 -14.72 10.34
N ALA A 114 -11.99 -14.55 9.02
CA ALA A 114 -13.07 -13.78 8.39
C ALA A 114 -14.44 -14.40 8.66
N HIS A 115 -14.56 -15.73 8.58
CA HIS A 115 -15.77 -16.45 8.96
C HIS A 115 -16.14 -16.22 10.43
N LYS A 116 -15.19 -16.35 11.35
CA LYS A 116 -15.43 -16.08 12.78
C LYS A 116 -15.82 -14.63 13.04
N MET A 117 -15.24 -13.65 12.33
CA MET A 117 -15.64 -12.25 12.43
C MET A 117 -17.07 -12.02 11.96
N ALA A 118 -17.48 -12.66 10.85
CA ALA A 118 -18.84 -12.55 10.34
C ALA A 118 -19.89 -13.09 11.32
N GLU A 119 -19.56 -14.15 12.05
CA GLU A 119 -20.44 -14.77 13.05
C GLU A 119 -20.45 -14.05 14.40
N SER A 120 -19.27 -13.66 14.89
CA SER A 120 -19.09 -13.18 16.27
C SER A 120 -19.01 -11.66 16.40
N GLN A 121 -18.79 -10.93 15.29
CA GLN A 121 -18.41 -9.52 15.27
C GLN A 121 -17.17 -9.17 16.11
N GLN A 122 -16.38 -10.16 16.54
CA GLN A 122 -15.15 -9.95 17.31
C GLN A 122 -13.93 -9.97 16.41
N LEU A 123 -13.13 -8.91 16.48
CA LEU A 123 -11.77 -8.91 15.92
C LEU A 123 -10.83 -9.64 16.87
N ASN A 124 -10.19 -10.70 16.38
CA ASN A 124 -9.13 -11.38 17.13
C ASN A 124 -7.86 -10.51 17.11
N GLU A 125 -7.31 -10.20 18.29
CA GLU A 125 -6.07 -9.41 18.41
C GLU A 125 -4.86 -10.04 17.71
N SER A 126 -4.86 -11.36 17.52
CA SER A 126 -3.81 -12.05 16.76
C SER A 126 -3.68 -11.53 15.32
N PHE A 127 -4.72 -10.88 14.79
CA PHE A 127 -4.71 -10.27 13.47
C PHE A 127 -3.69 -9.11 13.37
N PHE A 128 -3.47 -8.39 14.47
CA PHE A 128 -2.59 -7.21 14.51
C PHE A 128 -1.24 -7.49 15.19
N LYS A 129 -0.95 -8.74 15.55
CA LYS A 129 0.28 -9.13 16.24
C LYS A 129 1.18 -9.89 15.28
N THR A 130 2.48 -9.59 15.33
CA THR A 130 3.53 -10.40 14.70
C THR A 130 4.05 -11.44 15.70
N THR A 131 4.76 -12.47 15.22
CA THR A 131 5.44 -13.43 16.09
C THR A 131 6.67 -12.83 16.77
N GLU A 132 7.05 -13.33 17.95
CA GLU A 132 8.20 -12.82 18.72
C GLU A 132 9.50 -12.85 17.91
N SER A 133 9.65 -13.85 17.03
CA SER A 133 10.80 -14.03 16.15
C SER A 133 10.99 -12.90 15.13
N ASN A 134 9.94 -12.14 14.82
CA ASN A 134 9.96 -11.07 13.81
C ASN A 134 9.62 -9.69 14.36
N GLN A 135 9.57 -9.55 15.69
CA GLN A 135 9.22 -8.32 16.38
C GLN A 135 10.11 -7.13 15.98
N GLU A 136 11.42 -7.34 15.83
CA GLU A 136 12.37 -6.29 15.45
C GLU A 136 12.13 -5.75 14.03
N ALA A 137 11.87 -6.64 13.07
CA ALA A 137 11.56 -6.27 11.68
C ALA A 137 10.24 -5.49 11.61
N TYR A 138 9.23 -5.93 12.36
CA TYR A 138 7.96 -5.24 12.51
C TYR A 138 8.14 -3.84 13.11
N GLU A 139 8.83 -3.73 14.25
CA GLU A 139 9.06 -2.47 14.95
C GLU A 139 9.80 -1.46 14.08
N THR A 140 10.81 -1.92 13.35
CA THR A 140 11.58 -1.08 12.42
C THR A 140 10.67 -0.53 11.32
N ARG A 141 9.84 -1.39 10.72
CA ARG A 141 9.01 -1.03 9.58
C ARG A 141 7.82 -0.16 9.97
N ILE A 142 7.12 -0.47 11.06
CA ILE A 142 6.01 0.36 11.54
C ILE A 142 6.49 1.73 12.03
N ARG A 143 7.66 1.80 12.68
CA ARG A 143 8.28 3.07 13.07
C ARG A 143 8.62 3.93 11.86
N ALA A 144 9.10 3.32 10.79
CA ALA A 144 9.34 4.02 9.53
C ALA A 144 8.02 4.59 8.96
N VAL A 145 6.96 3.78 8.88
CA VAL A 145 5.62 4.23 8.42
C VAL A 145 5.14 5.45 9.20
N VAL A 146 5.18 5.40 10.54
CA VAL A 146 4.74 6.52 11.39
C VAL A 146 5.58 7.77 11.14
N LYS A 147 6.92 7.64 11.09
CA LYS A 147 7.82 8.77 10.81
C LYS A 147 7.55 9.40 9.43
N ASP A 148 7.25 8.58 8.43
CA ASP A 148 6.99 9.03 7.07
C ASP A 148 5.65 9.79 7.00
N CYS A 149 4.62 9.33 7.70
CA CYS A 149 3.35 10.07 7.75
C CYS A 149 3.46 11.43 8.44
N ILE A 150 4.30 11.56 9.47
CA ILE A 150 4.63 12.87 10.07
C ILE A 150 5.37 13.73 9.03
N ARG A 151 6.39 13.17 8.38
CA ARG A 151 7.23 13.87 7.40
C ARG A 151 6.43 14.42 6.23
N PHE A 152 5.45 13.67 5.74
CA PHE A 152 4.65 14.04 4.57
C PHE A 152 3.37 14.81 4.93
N GLY A 153 3.12 15.09 6.22
CA GLY A 153 1.98 15.90 6.65
C GLY A 153 0.64 15.17 6.54
N TYR A 154 0.61 13.87 6.86
CA TYR A 154 -0.61 13.05 6.85
C TYR A 154 -1.29 12.96 8.22
N PHE A 155 -0.88 13.81 9.16
CA PHE A 155 -1.49 14.00 10.48
C PHE A 155 -2.12 15.38 10.60
#